data_AF-A0A4Q3H0V9-F1
#
_entry.id   AF-A0A4Q3H0V9-F1
#
_cell.length_a   1.000
_cell.length_b   1.000
_cell.length_c   1.000
_cell.angle_alpha   90.00
_cell.angle_beta   90.00
_cell.angle_gamma   90.00
#
_symmetry.space_group_name_H-M   'P 1'
#
loop_
_entity.id
_entity.type
_entity.pdbx_description
1 polymer ?
#
loop_
_entity_poly.entity_id
_entity_poly.type
_entity_poly.pdbx_seq_one_letter_code
_entity_poly.pdbx_strand_id
1 'polypeptide(L)'
;EMTVYVCAESALGKAERVTPQMLAGKRWVVYQRDPVMLSRMNSYAAEHRLPQPDIVMEIDSLLASFRAVRGTDYVTSATSVVRDAAAEEGLKMLELDQAIWYFDSGASYRRSHRDYAIMQRALAILQELTEGHAAHHSRKL
;
A
#
# COMPACT_ATOMS: atom_id res chain seq x y z
N GLU A 1 -1.12 5.80 2.95
CA GLU A 1 -2.21 5.32 2.06
C GLU A 1 -1.85 3.95 1.49
N MET A 2 -2.84 3.19 1.01
CA MET A 2 -2.63 1.94 0.27
C MET A 2 -2.70 2.19 -1.23
N THR A 3 -1.69 1.72 -1.97
CA THR A 3 -1.55 1.95 -3.42
C THR A 3 -1.18 0.66 -4.15
N VAL A 4 -1.05 0.73 -5.48
CA VAL A 4 -0.69 -0.38 -6.36
C VAL A 4 0.77 -0.24 -6.80
N TYR A 5 1.47 -1.36 -6.79
CA TYR A 5 2.81 -1.49 -7.32
C TYR A 5 2.82 -2.47 -8.49
N VAL A 6 3.58 -2.11 -9.53
CA VAL A 6 3.73 -2.90 -10.76
C VAL A 6 5.21 -3.00 -11.12
N CYS A 7 5.56 -3.97 -11.96
CA CYS A 7 6.89 -3.97 -12.58
C CYS A 7 7.10 -2.67 -13.38
N ALA A 8 8.19 -1.94 -13.13
CA ALA A 8 8.47 -0.65 -13.78
C ALA A 8 8.52 -0.76 -15.31
N GLU A 9 8.97 -1.91 -15.82
CA GLU A 9 9.10 -2.18 -17.25
C GLU A 9 7.83 -2.68 -17.93
N SER A 10 6.78 -2.99 -17.15
CA SER A 10 5.47 -3.42 -17.68
C SER A 10 4.75 -2.29 -18.41
N ALA A 11 3.71 -2.64 -19.18
CA ALA A 11 2.86 -1.66 -19.86
C ALA A 11 2.24 -0.64 -18.87
N LEU A 12 1.86 -1.07 -17.66
CA LEU A 12 1.36 -0.18 -16.62
C LEU A 12 2.46 0.67 -15.99
N GLY A 13 3.66 0.11 -15.81
CA GLY A 13 4.80 0.84 -15.26
C GLY A 13 5.27 1.99 -16.16
N LYS A 14 5.17 1.80 -17.48
CA LYS A 14 5.53 2.79 -18.49
C LYS A 14 4.43 3.81 -18.80
N ALA A 15 3.21 3.58 -18.35
CA ALA A 15 2.12 4.53 -18.56
C ALA A 15 2.39 5.83 -17.79
N GLU A 16 2.15 6.97 -18.45
CA GLU A 16 2.24 8.30 -17.82
C GLU A 16 1.09 8.55 -16.84
N ARG A 17 -0.08 8.01 -17.16
CA ARG A 17 -1.28 8.12 -16.32
C ARG A 17 -1.97 6.77 -16.27
N VAL A 18 -2.37 6.36 -15.06
CA VAL A 18 -3.10 5.11 -14.85
C VAL A 18 -4.48 5.40 -14.31
N THR A 19 -5.51 4.94 -15.02
CA THR A 19 -6.89 4.98 -14.54
C THR A 19 -7.24 3.66 -13.84
N PRO A 20 -8.23 3.64 -12.93
CA PRO A 20 -8.69 2.40 -12.29
C PRO A 20 -9.06 1.30 -13.30
N GLN A 21 -9.57 1.66 -14.48
CA GLN A 21 -9.95 0.72 -15.54
C GLN A 21 -8.77 -0.08 -16.08
N MET A 22 -7.55 0.46 -16.02
CA MET A 22 -6.34 -0.24 -16.47
C MET A 22 -5.94 -1.39 -15.53
N LEU A 23 -6.52 -1.44 -14.33
CA LEU A 23 -6.37 -2.56 -13.39
C LEU A 23 -7.38 -3.69 -13.66
N ALA A 24 -8.37 -3.48 -14.52
CA ALA A 24 -9.36 -4.50 -14.87
C ALA A 24 -8.68 -5.73 -15.48
N GLY A 25 -8.98 -6.92 -14.93
CA GLY A 25 -8.42 -8.18 -15.42
C GLY A 25 -6.94 -8.40 -15.10
N LYS A 26 -6.31 -7.53 -14.30
CA LYS A 26 -4.96 -7.79 -13.78
C LYS A 26 -4.99 -8.86 -12.70
N ARG A 27 -3.93 -9.67 -12.70
CA ARG A 27 -3.68 -10.72 -11.71
C ARG A 27 -2.94 -10.13 -10.52
N TRP A 28 -3.43 -10.42 -9.33
CA TRP A 28 -2.95 -9.84 -8.08
C TRP A 28 -2.11 -10.85 -7.31
N VAL A 29 -0.94 -10.40 -6.89
CA VAL A 29 -0.14 -11.01 -5.83
C VAL A 29 -0.40 -10.21 -4.57
N VAL A 30 -0.94 -10.84 -3.54
CA VAL A 30 -1.34 -10.13 -2.31
C VAL A 30 -0.48 -10.53 -1.11
N TYR A 31 -0.11 -9.53 -0.31
CA TYR A 31 0.54 -9.76 0.98
C TYR A 31 -0.50 -10.21 2.00
N GLN A 32 -0.44 -11.49 2.34
CA GLN A 32 -1.31 -12.19 3.30
C GLN A 32 -2.81 -12.09 2.98
N ARG A 33 -3.57 -13.16 3.23
CA ARG A 33 -5.03 -13.09 3.15
C ARG A 33 -5.57 -12.37 4.38
N ASP A 34 -5.54 -11.04 4.35
CA ASP A 34 -6.31 -10.21 5.26
C ASP A 34 -7.72 -10.03 4.68
N PRO A 35 -8.78 -10.57 5.32
CA PRO A 35 -10.16 -10.37 4.89
C PRO A 35 -10.52 -8.89 4.75
N VAL A 36 -9.90 -8.02 5.56
CA VAL A 36 -10.09 -6.57 5.46
C VAL A 36 -9.50 -6.06 4.13
N MET A 37 -8.27 -6.41 3.80
CA MET A 37 -7.65 -6.02 2.53
C MET A 37 -8.47 -6.51 1.32
N LEU A 38 -8.90 -7.78 1.33
CA LEU A 38 -9.74 -8.31 0.24
C LEU A 38 -11.07 -7.57 0.14
N SER A 39 -11.71 -7.30 1.28
CA SER A 39 -12.95 -6.50 1.30
C SER A 39 -12.72 -5.10 0.76
N ARG A 40 -11.59 -4.45 1.09
CA ARG A 40 -11.27 -3.10 0.61
C ARG A 40 -10.99 -3.09 -0.89
N MET A 41 -10.25 -4.07 -1.41
CA MET A 41 -10.03 -4.21 -2.85
C MET A 41 -11.34 -4.46 -3.60
N ASN A 42 -12.25 -5.28 -3.04
CA ASN A 42 -13.58 -5.50 -3.60
C ASN A 42 -14.44 -4.23 -3.59
N SER A 43 -14.39 -3.44 -2.51
CA SER A 43 -15.06 -2.13 -2.44
C SER A 43 -14.53 -1.17 -3.49
N TYR A 44 -13.21 -1.03 -3.62
CA TYR A 44 -12.58 -0.20 -4.64
C TYR A 44 -12.99 -0.65 -6.06
N ALA A 45 -12.97 -1.96 -6.33
CA ALA A 45 -13.44 -2.49 -7.61
C ALA A 45 -14.91 -2.14 -7.88
N ALA A 46 -15.79 -2.30 -6.89
CA ALA A 46 -17.20 -1.97 -7.02
C ALA A 46 -17.45 -0.46 -7.28
N GLU A 47 -16.76 0.42 -6.55
CA GLU A 47 -16.84 1.88 -6.70
C GLU A 47 -16.44 2.34 -8.11
N HIS A 48 -15.43 1.69 -8.69
CA HIS A 48 -14.94 1.98 -10.03
C HIS A 48 -15.54 1.11 -11.15
N ARG A 49 -16.56 0.29 -10.83
CA ARG A 49 -17.23 -0.64 -11.77
C ARG A 49 -16.26 -1.61 -12.47
N LEU A 50 -15.27 -2.08 -11.73
CA LEU A 50 -14.29 -3.05 -12.17
C LEU A 50 -14.75 -4.48 -11.83
N PRO A 51 -14.28 -5.51 -12.56
CA PRO A 51 -14.39 -6.88 -12.09
C PRO A 51 -13.66 -7.04 -10.75
N GLN A 52 -14.05 -8.06 -9.97
CA GLN A 52 -13.32 -8.41 -8.77
C GLN A 52 -11.85 -8.75 -9.10
N PRO A 53 -10.90 -8.40 -8.21
CA PRO A 53 -9.50 -8.69 -8.39
C PRO A 53 -9.26 -10.20 -8.47
N ASP A 54 -8.55 -10.64 -9.51
CA ASP A 54 -8.13 -12.03 -9.67
C ASP A 54 -6.87 -12.29 -8.84
N ILE A 55 -7.03 -12.84 -7.64
CA ILE A 55 -5.91 -13.14 -6.74
C ILE A 55 -5.32 -14.50 -7.14
N VAL A 56 -4.13 -14.46 -7.73
CA VAL A 56 -3.45 -15.66 -8.22
C VAL A 56 -2.38 -16.19 -7.28
N MET A 57 -1.95 -15.36 -6.31
CA MET A 57 -0.91 -15.73 -5.37
C MET A 57 -1.05 -14.96 -4.06
N GLU A 58 -0.84 -15.67 -2.95
CA GLU A 58 -0.83 -15.12 -1.60
C GLU A 58 0.55 -15.37 -1.00
N ILE A 59 1.17 -14.31 -0.46
CA ILE A 59 2.54 -14.37 0.06
C ILE A 59 2.58 -13.70 1.43
N ASP A 60 3.25 -14.31 2.40
CA ASP A 60 3.37 -13.86 3.79
C ASP A 60 4.54 -12.90 4.04
N SER A 61 5.19 -12.44 2.97
CA SER A 61 6.30 -11.50 2.98
C SER A 61 6.13 -10.45 1.90
N LEU A 62 6.13 -9.18 2.32
CA LEU A 62 5.99 -8.05 1.42
C LEU A 62 7.14 -7.98 0.39
N LEU A 63 8.37 -8.27 0.82
CA LEU A 63 9.51 -8.30 -0.10
C LEU A 63 9.38 -9.42 -1.13
N ALA A 64 8.83 -10.57 -0.73
CA ALA A 64 8.58 -11.67 -1.65
C ALA A 64 7.44 -11.35 -2.62
N SER A 65 6.42 -10.57 -2.23
CA SER A 65 5.40 -10.10 -3.18
C SER A 65 5.97 -9.14 -4.22
N PHE A 66 6.90 -8.28 -3.85
CA PHE A 66 7.61 -7.43 -4.82
C PHE A 66 8.39 -8.28 -5.84
N ARG A 67 9.16 -9.25 -5.35
CA ARG A 67 9.93 -10.16 -6.22
C ARG A 67 9.05 -11.01 -7.14
N ALA A 68 7.88 -11.43 -6.67
CA ALA A 68 6.93 -12.17 -7.49
C ALA A 68 6.31 -11.32 -8.61
N VAL A 69 6.13 -10.01 -8.38
CA VAL A 69 5.63 -9.07 -9.38
C VAL A 69 6.71 -8.66 -10.38
N ARG A 70 7.97 -8.57 -9.94
CA ARG A 70 9.11 -8.19 -10.78
C ARG A 70 9.19 -9.03 -12.06
N GLY A 71 9.26 -8.37 -13.22
CA GLY A 71 9.37 -9.04 -14.52
C GLY A 71 8.07 -9.68 -15.02
N THR A 72 6.94 -9.44 -14.36
CA THR A 72 5.62 -9.92 -14.78
C THR A 72 4.68 -8.75 -15.05
N ASP A 73 3.49 -9.06 -15.60
CA ASP A 73 2.36 -8.13 -15.69
C ASP A 73 1.41 -8.20 -14.48
N TYR A 74 1.83 -8.86 -13.40
CA TYR A 74 1.06 -8.94 -12.16
C TYR A 74 1.19 -7.62 -11.39
N VAL A 75 0.28 -7.44 -10.45
CA VAL A 75 0.24 -6.25 -9.60
C VAL A 75 0.16 -6.66 -8.13
N THR A 76 0.61 -5.79 -7.24
CA THR A 76 0.47 -5.98 -5.79
C THR A 76 0.02 -4.68 -5.13
N SER A 77 -0.56 -4.77 -3.93
CA SER A 77 -0.90 -3.62 -3.11
C SER A 77 0.04 -3.53 -1.91
N ALA A 78 0.51 -2.31 -1.64
CA ALA A 78 1.29 -2.01 -0.45
C ALA A 78 1.13 -0.54 -0.06
N THR A 79 1.62 -0.20 1.13
CA THR A 79 1.56 1.17 1.63
C THR A 79 2.48 2.10 0.83
N SER A 80 2.18 3.39 0.74
CA SER A 80 3.07 4.34 0.05
C SER A 80 4.44 4.49 0.73
N VAL A 81 4.54 4.20 2.03
CA VAL A 81 5.78 4.33 2.81
C VAL A 81 6.86 3.33 2.41
N VAL A 82 6.50 2.24 1.73
CA VAL A 82 7.46 1.24 1.23
C VAL A 82 7.87 1.48 -0.22
N ARG A 83 7.58 2.67 -0.78
CA ARG A 83 7.89 3.01 -2.18
C ARG A 83 9.35 2.78 -2.54
N ASP A 84 10.27 3.22 -1.68
CA ASP A 84 11.69 3.16 -1.98
C ASP A 84 12.19 1.69 -1.97
N ALA A 85 11.70 0.88 -1.03
CA ALA A 85 11.96 -0.57 -1.01
C ALA A 85 11.37 -1.29 -2.24
N ALA A 86 10.19 -0.87 -2.72
CA ALA A 86 9.62 -1.41 -3.94
C ALA A 86 10.45 -1.02 -5.18
N ALA A 87 10.95 0.22 -5.22
CA ALA A 87 11.81 0.71 -6.31
C ALA A 87 13.13 -0.06 -6.39
N GLU A 88 13.74 -0.41 -5.25
CA GLU A 88 14.94 -1.26 -5.19
C GLU A 88 14.72 -2.65 -5.81
N GLU A 89 13.49 -3.18 -5.74
CA GLU A 89 13.09 -4.44 -6.36
C GLU A 89 12.61 -4.27 -7.83
N GLY A 90 12.74 -3.08 -8.41
CA GLY A 90 12.38 -2.78 -9.80
C GLY A 90 10.87 -2.56 -10.02
N LEU A 91 10.14 -2.23 -8.96
CA LEU A 91 8.72 -1.91 -9.04
C LEU A 91 8.53 -0.39 -9.07
N LYS A 92 7.40 0.03 -9.65
CA LYS A 92 6.94 1.40 -9.67
C LYS A 92 5.60 1.48 -8.94
N MET A 93 5.50 2.45 -8.05
CA MET A 93 4.23 2.87 -7.46
C MET A 93 3.38 3.53 -8.52
N LEU A 94 2.13 3.10 -8.69
CA LEU A 94 1.20 3.77 -9.57
C LEU A 94 0.63 5.02 -8.89
N GLU A 95 0.63 6.14 -9.62
CA GLU A 95 -0.13 7.31 -9.24
C GLU A 95 -1.58 7.11 -9.71
N LEU A 96 -2.41 6.63 -8.79
CA LEU A 96 -3.85 6.52 -8.98
C LEU A 96 -4.49 7.88 -8.66
N ASP A 97 -5.52 8.27 -9.41
CA ASP A 97 -6.31 9.47 -9.08
C ASP A 97 -6.93 9.37 -7.67
N GLN A 98 -7.13 8.15 -7.16
CA GLN A 98 -7.57 7.85 -5.81
C GLN A 98 -6.84 6.60 -5.27
N ALA A 99 -6.31 6.69 -4.05
CA ALA A 99 -5.74 5.53 -3.35
C ALA A 99 -6.79 4.43 -3.13
N ILE A 100 -6.37 3.16 -3.04
CA ILE A 100 -7.31 2.05 -2.82
C ILE A 100 -8.06 2.24 -1.49
N TRP A 101 -7.33 2.59 -0.42
CA TRP A 101 -7.90 3.07 0.83
C TRP A 101 -6.87 3.81 1.68
N TYR A 102 -7.36 4.50 2.70
CA TYR A 102 -6.57 5.09 3.78
C TYR A 102 -6.84 4.33 5.08
N PHE A 103 -5.82 4.15 5.89
CA PHE A 103 -5.97 3.56 7.21
C PHE A 103 -5.17 4.39 8.21
N ASP A 104 -5.76 4.57 9.39
CA ASP A 104 -5.08 5.23 10.49
C ASP A 104 -4.08 4.26 11.10
N SER A 105 -2.80 4.66 11.10
CA SER A 105 -1.74 3.96 11.81
C SER A 105 -1.47 4.63 13.15
N GLY A 106 -1.12 3.84 14.17
CA GLY A 106 -0.77 4.37 15.47
C GLY A 106 -0.17 3.33 16.40
N ALA A 107 0.11 3.74 17.63
CA ALA A 107 0.58 2.86 18.69
C ALA A 107 -0.60 2.33 19.51
N SER A 108 -0.66 1.02 19.72
CA SER A 108 -1.60 0.37 20.63
C SER A 108 -0.88 -0.08 21.89
N TYR A 109 -1.40 0.32 23.06
CA TYR A 109 -0.83 -0.02 24.35
C TYR A 109 -1.92 -0.15 25.42
N ARG A 110 -1.62 -0.86 26.51
CA ARG A 110 -2.55 -1.01 27.63
C ARG A 110 -2.79 0.33 28.30
N ARG A 111 -4.05 0.64 28.61
CA ARG A 111 -4.44 1.89 29.29
C ARG A 111 -3.68 2.12 30.61
N SER A 112 -3.37 1.05 31.34
CA SER A 112 -2.60 1.11 32.60
C SER A 112 -1.16 1.61 32.42
N HIS A 113 -0.62 1.63 31.20
CA HIS A 113 0.74 2.11 30.93
C HIS A 113 0.78 3.58 30.50
N ARG A 114 -0.38 4.25 30.41
CA ARG A 114 -0.48 5.62 29.91
C ARG A 114 0.38 6.62 30.70
N ASP A 115 0.44 6.43 32.01
CA ASP A 115 1.11 7.37 32.91
C ASP A 115 2.57 6.98 33.19
N TYR A 116 3.08 5.91 32.57
CA TYR A 116 4.48 5.54 32.69
C TYR A 116 5.34 6.49 31.85
N ALA A 117 6.35 7.10 32.48
CA ALA A 117 7.26 8.05 31.84
C ALA A 117 7.90 7.47 30.56
N ILE A 118 8.25 6.18 30.55
CA ILE A 118 8.80 5.51 29.36
C ILE A 118 7.81 5.48 28.20
N MET A 119 6.51 5.28 28.47
CA MET A 119 5.47 5.27 27.42
C MET A 119 5.25 6.67 26.86
N GLN A 120 5.21 7.69 27.73
CA GLN A 120 5.09 9.08 27.30
C GLN A 120 6.29 9.48 26.43
N ARG A 121 7.51 9.09 26.82
CA ARG A 121 8.71 9.36 26.02
C ARG A 121 8.71 8.62 24.69
N ALA A 122 8.29 7.35 24.67
CA ALA A 122 8.20 6.57 23.43
C ALA A 122 7.19 7.18 22.44
N LEU A 123 6.03 7.64 22.92
CA LEU A 123 5.03 8.32 22.10
C LEU A 123 5.53 9.66 21.56
N ALA A 124 6.25 10.45 22.38
CA ALA A 124 6.86 11.70 21.95
C ALA A 124 7.92 11.46 20.85
N ILE A 125 8.79 10.47 21.02
CA ILE A 125 9.79 10.09 20.00
C ILE A 125 9.10 9.65 18.70
N LEU A 126 8.04 8.83 18.79
CA LEU A 126 7.27 8.43 17.61
C LEU A 126 6.68 9.65 16.88
N GLN A 127 6.17 10.63 17.61
CA GLN A 127 5.69 11.89 17.02
C GLN A 127 6.83 12.63 16.32
N GLU A 128 7.95 12.86 17.00
CA GLU A 128 9.15 13.51 16.43
C GLU A 128 9.61 12.83 15.12
N LEU A 129 9.65 11.50 15.07
CA LEU A 129 10.07 10.73 13.89
C LEU A 129 9.05 10.78 12.73
N THR A 130 7.77 10.95 13.04
CA THR A 130 6.68 10.99 12.04
C THR A 130 6.39 12.39 11.52
N GLU A 131 6.65 13.45 12.30
CA GLU A 131 6.51 14.84 11.87
C GLU A 131 7.40 15.17 10.65
N GLY A 132 8.61 14.58 10.61
CA GLY A 132 9.49 14.65 9.43
C GLY A 132 8.95 13.95 8.17
N HIS A 133 8.05 12.97 8.32
CA HIS A 133 7.44 12.22 7.22
C HIS A 133 6.09 12.82 6.77
N ALA A 134 5.35 13.48 7.66
CA ALA A 134 4.05 14.09 7.36
C ALA A 134 4.16 15.33 6.45
N ALA A 135 5.28 16.05 6.48
CA ALA A 135 5.53 17.25 5.67
C ALA A 135 5.49 16.99 4.14
N HIS A 136 5.56 15.73 3.69
CA HIS A 136 5.40 15.36 2.27
C HIS A 136 3.97 14.97 1.87
N HIS A 137 3.06 14.70 2.81
CA HIS A 137 1.69 14.27 2.53
C HIS A 137 0.61 15.33 2.86
N SER A 138 0.90 16.34 3.69
CA SER A 138 -0.04 17.45 3.98
C SER A 138 0.09 18.62 3.00
N ARG A 139 -0.05 18.36 1.70
CA ARG A 139 -0.43 19.40 0.73
C ARG A 139 -1.59 18.87 -0.12
N LYS A 140 -2.79 18.96 0.44
CA LYS A 140 -4.08 19.32 -0.19
C LYS A 140 -5.21 18.85 0.72
N LEU A 141 -5.70 19.77 1.54
CA LEU A 141 -7.13 19.86 1.86
C LEU A 141 -7.81 20.57 0.70
#